data_AF-A0A8H6BU74-F1
#
_entry.id   AF-A0A8H6BU74-F1
#
_cell.length_a   1.000
_cell.length_b   1.000
_cell.length_c   1.000
_cell.angle_alpha   90.00
_cell.angle_beta   90.00
_cell.angle_gamma   90.00
#
_symmetry.space_group_name_H-M   'P 1'
#
loop_
_entity.id
_entity.type
_entity.pdbx_description
1 polymer ?
#
loop_
_entity_poly.entity_id
_entity_poly.type
_entity_poly.pdbx_seq_one_letter_code
_entity_poly.pdbx_strand_id
1 'polypeptide(L)'
;MLLFNLTYLAVYFQVIFNASSLQSGIDLLPMVISVTLASLANSFFIDFTKNVKITMLVSGVLSPLGCGLFLLLDEDSSIGIRIGLLIISGVSIGLQFQSSLLSAQLAVSKDIPGATILVTVFSDFVKNFASTISVTLAQLLYQTTGQKYITDMMGNLPEDSQDYKDLNKYTAAKFISNPEIVQDLPDSAKSLVLSQLMKALKNVFYLGLGLAILCFITSLFTTNKKIPKNVEIKKNDDEESNKNE
;
A
#
# COMPACT_ATOMS: atom_id res chain seq x y z
N MET A 1 0.87 1.70 3.92
CA MET A 1 0.53 1.79 2.48
C MET A 1 1.05 0.59 1.68
N LEU A 2 2.34 0.26 1.71
CA LEU A 2 2.89 -0.89 0.96
C LEU A 2 2.20 -2.23 1.29
N LEU A 3 2.20 -2.64 2.57
CA LEU A 3 1.59 -3.92 2.97
C LEU A 3 0.09 -3.95 2.67
N PHE A 4 -0.61 -2.83 2.93
CA PHE A 4 -2.02 -2.68 2.57
C PHE A 4 -2.24 -2.96 1.07
N ASN A 5 -1.51 -2.28 0.18
CA ASN A 5 -1.68 -2.45 -1.26
C ASN A 5 -1.32 -3.88 -1.69
N LEU A 6 -0.22 -4.45 -1.20
CA LEU A 6 0.16 -5.83 -1.52
C LEU A 6 -0.92 -6.84 -1.09
N THR A 7 -1.45 -6.71 0.14
CA THR A 7 -2.45 -7.64 0.67
C THR A 7 -3.76 -7.59 -0.12
N TYR A 8 -4.37 -6.42 -0.32
CA TYR A 8 -5.68 -6.34 -0.96
C TYR A 8 -5.64 -6.56 -2.46
N LEU A 9 -4.51 -6.25 -3.07
CA LEU A 9 -4.31 -6.52 -4.47
C LEU A 9 -4.05 -8.02 -4.70
N ALA A 10 -3.32 -8.71 -3.80
CA ALA A 10 -3.24 -10.17 -3.80
C ALA A 10 -4.64 -10.79 -3.67
N VAL A 11 -5.45 -10.32 -2.72
CA VAL A 11 -6.83 -10.76 -2.55
C VAL A 11 -7.66 -10.52 -3.82
N TYR A 12 -7.50 -9.37 -4.47
CA TYR A 12 -8.16 -9.08 -5.74
C TYR A 12 -7.75 -10.05 -6.86
N PHE A 13 -6.46 -10.34 -7.02
CA PHE A 13 -5.99 -11.34 -8.00
C PHE A 13 -6.53 -12.74 -7.70
N GLN A 14 -6.52 -13.14 -6.43
CA GLN A 14 -6.98 -14.48 -6.02
C GLN A 14 -8.49 -14.65 -6.17
N VAL A 15 -9.28 -13.67 -5.73
CA VAL A 15 -10.73 -13.74 -5.71
C VAL A 15 -11.31 -13.52 -7.11
N ILE A 16 -10.89 -12.46 -7.81
CA ILE A 16 -11.53 -12.06 -9.08
C ILE A 16 -10.98 -12.85 -10.27
N PHE A 17 -9.68 -13.14 -10.30
CA PHE A 17 -9.04 -13.80 -11.45
C PHE A 17 -8.77 -15.29 -11.23
N ASN A 18 -9.23 -15.85 -10.11
CA ASN A 18 -8.90 -17.22 -9.71
C ASN A 18 -7.38 -17.49 -9.75
N ALA A 19 -6.56 -16.47 -9.45
CA ALA A 19 -5.13 -16.67 -9.42
C ALA A 19 -4.77 -17.49 -8.19
N SER A 20 -3.89 -18.49 -8.35
CA SER A 20 -3.34 -19.19 -7.18
C SER A 20 -2.55 -18.22 -6.29
N SER A 21 -2.32 -18.60 -5.03
CA SER A 21 -1.47 -17.81 -4.11
C SER A 21 -0.08 -17.53 -4.69
N LEU A 22 0.45 -18.45 -5.50
CA LEU A 22 1.72 -18.25 -6.20
C LEU A 22 1.57 -17.28 -7.38
N GLN A 23 0.54 -17.45 -8.21
CA GLN A 23 0.32 -16.60 -9.38
C GLN A 23 0.04 -15.15 -9.00
N SER A 24 -0.80 -14.93 -7.98
CA SER A 24 -1.04 -13.58 -7.43
C SER A 24 0.25 -12.94 -6.88
N GLY A 25 1.18 -13.72 -6.34
CA GLY A 25 2.51 -13.24 -5.99
C GLY A 25 3.33 -12.79 -7.20
N ILE A 26 3.28 -13.55 -8.31
CA ILE A 26 3.94 -13.20 -9.57
C ILE A 26 3.33 -11.93 -10.16
N ASP A 27 2.01 -11.80 -10.15
CA ASP A 27 1.30 -10.63 -10.69
C ASP A 27 1.59 -9.33 -9.90
N LEU A 28 2.07 -9.45 -8.66
CA LEU A 28 2.51 -8.34 -7.82
C LEU A 28 3.98 -7.95 -8.02
N LEU A 29 4.78 -8.78 -8.69
CA LEU A 29 6.20 -8.49 -8.96
C LEU A 29 6.44 -7.13 -9.62
N PRO A 30 5.65 -6.68 -10.62
CA PRO A 30 5.84 -5.37 -11.22
C PRO A 30 5.81 -4.24 -10.21
N MET A 31 4.95 -4.34 -9.18
CA MET A 31 4.90 -3.35 -8.10
C MET A 31 6.16 -3.39 -7.25
N VAL A 32 6.60 -4.58 -6.82
CA VAL A 32 7.79 -4.74 -5.95
C VAL A 32 9.06 -4.29 -6.66
N ILE A 33 9.21 -4.61 -7.94
CA ILE A 33 10.33 -4.17 -8.78
C ILE A 33 10.30 -2.65 -8.91
N SER A 34 9.13 -2.05 -9.19
CA SER A 34 8.98 -0.61 -9.30
C SER A 34 9.31 0.13 -7.99
N VAL A 35 8.87 -0.41 -6.84
CA VAL A 35 9.23 0.12 -5.51
C VAL A 35 10.74 0.10 -5.31
N THR A 36 11.38 -1.01 -5.64
CA THR A 36 12.83 -1.19 -5.48
C THR A 36 13.61 -0.22 -6.37
N LEU A 37 13.29 -0.18 -7.67
CA LEU A 37 13.94 0.73 -8.62
C LEU A 37 13.74 2.19 -8.27
N ALA A 38 12.51 2.59 -7.90
CA ALA A 38 12.22 3.96 -7.50
C ALA A 38 12.91 4.34 -6.19
N SER A 39 13.03 3.40 -5.25
CA SER A 39 13.79 3.57 -4.02
C SER A 39 15.28 3.82 -4.33
N LEU A 40 15.93 2.96 -5.12
CA LEU A 40 17.33 3.18 -5.51
C LEU A 40 17.51 4.51 -6.25
N ALA A 41 16.66 4.79 -7.23
CA ALA A 41 16.71 6.04 -8.00
C ALA A 41 16.56 7.26 -7.09
N ASN A 42 15.68 7.20 -6.10
CA ASN A 42 15.49 8.29 -5.14
C ASN A 42 16.73 8.51 -4.26
N SER A 43 17.38 7.44 -3.81
CA SER A 43 18.62 7.55 -3.04
C SER A 43 19.70 8.31 -3.81
N PHE A 44 19.93 7.95 -5.09
CA PHE A 44 20.87 8.68 -5.95
C PHE A 44 20.42 10.11 -6.24
N PHE A 45 19.12 10.30 -6.51
CA PHE A 45 18.57 11.62 -6.82
C PHE A 45 18.71 12.59 -5.66
N ILE A 46 18.47 12.13 -4.44
CA ILE A 46 18.62 12.98 -3.25
C ILE A 46 20.10 13.24 -2.95
N ASP A 47 20.99 12.28 -3.16
CA ASP A 47 22.44 12.51 -2.99
C ASP A 47 22.94 13.62 -3.92
N PHE A 48 22.47 13.63 -5.16
CA PHE A 48 22.78 14.68 -6.14
C PHE A 48 22.09 16.01 -5.83
N THR A 49 20.78 16.00 -5.58
CA THR A 49 19.95 17.21 -5.48
C THR A 49 20.02 17.85 -4.08
N LYS A 50 20.38 17.07 -3.05
CA LYS A 50 20.42 17.45 -1.63
C LYS A 50 19.10 18.00 -1.06
N ASN A 51 17.99 17.77 -1.76
CA ASN A 51 16.66 18.25 -1.41
C ASN A 51 15.69 17.08 -1.24
N VAL A 52 15.49 16.63 0.00
CA VAL A 52 14.54 15.55 0.32
C VAL A 52 13.09 15.96 0.06
N LYS A 53 12.79 17.25 0.21
CA LYS A 53 11.42 17.78 0.12
C LYS A 53 10.78 17.62 -1.27
N ILE A 54 11.56 17.76 -2.34
CA ILE A 54 11.03 17.63 -3.70
C ILE A 54 10.46 16.22 -3.87
N THR A 55 11.22 15.20 -3.48
CA THR A 55 10.74 13.83 -3.60
C THR A 55 9.57 13.53 -2.67
N MET A 56 9.54 14.08 -1.44
CA MET A 56 8.38 13.92 -0.53
C MET A 56 7.09 14.54 -1.06
N LEU A 57 7.18 15.68 -1.76
CA LEU A 57 6.03 16.30 -2.39
C LEU A 57 5.56 15.47 -3.59
N VAL A 58 6.50 15.02 -4.43
CA VAL A 58 6.19 14.17 -5.58
C VAL A 58 5.53 12.87 -5.13
N SER A 59 6.10 12.16 -4.14
CA SER A 59 5.49 10.94 -3.59
C SER A 59 4.13 11.23 -2.94
N GLY A 60 3.98 12.38 -2.28
CA GLY A 60 2.73 12.82 -1.70
C GLY A 60 1.62 12.99 -2.73
N VAL A 61 1.90 13.54 -3.91
CA VAL A 61 0.92 13.67 -5.01
C VAL A 61 0.67 12.32 -5.68
N LEU A 62 1.72 11.53 -5.87
CA LEU A 62 1.64 10.26 -6.58
C LEU A 62 0.93 9.17 -5.76
N SER A 63 0.94 9.27 -4.44
CA SER A 63 0.26 8.34 -3.51
C SER A 63 -1.26 8.27 -3.70
N PRO A 64 -2.04 9.39 -3.61
CA PRO A 64 -3.47 9.38 -3.85
C PRO A 64 -3.80 9.08 -5.32
N LEU A 65 -2.95 9.46 -6.27
CA LEU A 65 -3.12 9.05 -7.67
C LEU A 65 -3.02 7.54 -7.84
N GLY A 66 -2.00 6.90 -7.26
CA GLY A 66 -1.80 5.45 -7.32
C GLY A 66 -2.94 4.67 -6.65
N CYS A 67 -3.40 5.11 -5.47
CA CYS A 67 -4.55 4.49 -4.80
C CYS A 67 -5.88 4.78 -5.51
N GLY A 68 -6.07 5.98 -6.05
CA GLY A 68 -7.25 6.37 -6.81
C GLY A 68 -7.41 5.53 -8.08
N LEU A 69 -6.30 5.25 -8.74
CA LEU A 69 -6.25 4.36 -9.90
C LEU A 69 -6.68 2.93 -9.57
N PHE A 70 -6.55 2.47 -8.33
CA PHE A 70 -7.04 1.15 -7.93
C PHE A 70 -8.56 1.04 -7.95
N LEU A 71 -9.30 2.16 -7.82
CA LEU A 71 -10.75 2.16 -7.95
C LEU A 71 -11.21 1.92 -9.39
N LEU A 72 -10.33 2.16 -10.37
CA LEU A 72 -10.58 1.90 -11.79
C LEU A 72 -10.38 0.42 -12.16
N LEU A 73 -9.82 -0.41 -11.27
CA LEU A 73 -9.81 -1.84 -11.51
C LEU A 73 -11.24 -2.36 -11.43
N ASP A 74 -11.66 -2.99 -12.52
CA ASP A 74 -12.87 -3.81 -12.59
C ASP A 74 -12.54 -5.27 -12.93
N GLU A 75 -13.54 -6.14 -12.90
CA GLU A 75 -13.42 -7.57 -13.22
C GLU A 75 -12.83 -7.81 -14.62
N ASP A 76 -13.08 -6.90 -15.57
CA ASP A 76 -12.63 -6.97 -16.97
C ASP A 76 -11.31 -6.24 -17.27
N SER A 77 -10.53 -5.86 -16.24
CA SER A 77 -9.32 -5.06 -16.44
C SER A 77 -8.24 -5.81 -17.22
N SER A 78 -7.78 -5.25 -18.34
CA SER A 78 -6.67 -5.82 -19.11
C SER A 78 -5.37 -5.86 -18.30
N ILE A 79 -4.55 -6.87 -18.55
CA ILE A 79 -3.24 -7.07 -17.89
C ILE A 79 -2.33 -5.84 -18.02
N GLY A 80 -2.32 -5.18 -19.19
CA GLY A 80 -1.51 -3.99 -19.43
C GLY A 80 -1.90 -2.81 -18.54
N ILE A 81 -3.20 -2.58 -18.36
CA ILE A 81 -3.70 -1.56 -17.43
C ILE A 81 -3.22 -1.92 -16.02
N ARG A 82 -3.49 -3.14 -15.55
CA ARG A 82 -3.13 -3.59 -14.20
C ARG A 82 -1.66 -3.34 -13.90
N ILE A 83 -0.74 -3.78 -14.77
CA ILE A 83 0.71 -3.57 -14.62
C ILE A 83 1.04 -2.06 -14.56
N GLY A 84 0.46 -1.23 -15.42
CA GLY A 84 0.67 0.21 -15.39
C GLY A 84 0.26 0.87 -14.06
N LEU A 85 -0.87 0.44 -13.50
CA LEU A 85 -1.35 0.91 -12.20
C LEU A 85 -0.40 0.50 -11.06
N LEU A 86 0.15 -0.72 -11.13
CA LEU A 86 1.14 -1.23 -10.16
C LEU A 86 2.43 -0.42 -10.18
N ILE A 87 2.91 -0.04 -11.38
CA ILE A 87 4.15 0.72 -11.52
C ILE A 87 4.00 2.10 -10.88
N ILE A 88 2.92 2.83 -11.18
CA ILE A 88 2.68 4.17 -10.62
C ILE A 88 2.60 4.13 -9.09
N SER A 89 1.83 3.17 -8.56
CA SER A 89 1.70 2.98 -7.11
C SER A 89 3.04 2.58 -6.49
N GLY A 90 3.79 1.66 -7.11
CA GLY A 90 5.09 1.21 -6.65
C GLY A 90 6.13 2.34 -6.62
N VAL A 91 6.17 3.19 -7.65
CA VAL A 91 7.06 4.35 -7.71
C VAL A 91 6.75 5.30 -6.54
N SER A 92 5.48 5.63 -6.30
CA SER A 92 5.10 6.52 -5.19
C SER A 92 5.60 6.04 -3.84
N ILE A 93 5.47 4.74 -3.57
CA ILE A 93 5.88 4.11 -2.31
C ILE A 93 7.40 4.06 -2.18
N GLY A 94 8.11 3.72 -3.27
CA GLY A 94 9.58 3.67 -3.29
C GLY A 94 10.22 5.03 -3.01
N LEU A 95 9.67 6.09 -3.62
CA LEU A 95 10.07 7.47 -3.34
C LEU A 95 9.83 7.82 -1.87
N GLN A 96 8.65 7.50 -1.33
CA GLN A 96 8.31 7.81 0.06
C GLN A 96 9.21 7.10 1.08
N PHE A 97 9.56 5.82 0.83
CA PHE A 97 10.37 5.02 1.75
C PHE A 97 11.74 5.63 1.99
N GLN A 98 12.44 6.00 0.92
CA GLN A 98 13.79 6.55 1.03
C GLN A 98 13.78 7.97 1.59
N SER A 99 12.83 8.80 1.16
CA SER A 99 12.75 10.17 1.65
C SER A 99 12.41 10.25 3.14
N SER A 100 11.54 9.37 3.65
CA SER A 100 11.19 9.34 5.07
C SER A 100 12.37 8.91 5.95
N LEU A 101 13.08 7.85 5.54
CA LEU A 101 14.23 7.34 6.29
C LEU A 101 15.34 8.40 6.37
N LEU A 102 15.69 8.99 5.23
CA LEU A 102 16.73 10.01 5.16
C LEU A 102 16.34 11.27 5.94
N SER A 103 15.08 11.71 5.88
CA SER A 103 14.60 12.85 6.67
C SER A 103 14.74 12.61 8.17
N ALA A 104 14.41 11.41 8.64
CA ALA A 104 14.56 11.05 10.04
C ALA A 104 16.03 11.08 10.47
N GLN A 105 16.92 10.52 9.66
CA GLN A 105 18.36 10.51 9.94
C GLN A 105 18.97 11.92 9.95
N LEU A 106 18.46 12.85 9.13
CA LEU A 106 18.93 14.24 9.07
C LEU A 106 18.47 15.10 10.25
N ALA A 107 17.42 14.69 10.97
CA ALA A 107 16.91 15.44 12.11
C ALA A 107 17.76 15.27 13.38
N VAL A 108 18.75 14.38 13.35
CA VAL A 108 19.56 13.96 14.50
C VAL A 108 20.97 14.53 14.38
N SER A 109 21.52 15.03 15.50
CA SER A 109 22.92 15.43 15.59
C SER A 109 23.83 14.22 15.47
N LYS A 110 24.83 14.31 14.58
CA LYS A 110 25.79 13.22 14.33
C LYS A 110 26.76 12.99 15.50
N ASP A 111 26.81 13.95 16.42
CA ASP A 111 27.75 14.00 17.55
C ASP A 111 27.41 12.98 18.64
N ILE A 112 26.22 12.36 18.59
CA ILE A 112 25.81 11.31 19.52
C ILE A 112 26.03 9.93 18.86
N PRO A 113 26.98 9.12 19.36
CA PRO A 113 27.20 7.77 18.84
C PRO A 113 25.93 6.93 18.88
N GLY A 114 25.55 6.37 17.73
CA GLY A 114 24.37 5.49 17.61
C GLY A 114 23.01 6.20 17.47
N ALA A 115 22.95 7.54 17.48
CA ALA A 115 21.68 8.24 17.38
C ALA A 115 20.95 8.03 16.03
N THR A 116 21.69 7.87 14.93
CA THR A 116 21.15 7.47 13.61
C THR A 116 20.47 6.10 13.65
N ILE A 117 21.05 5.15 14.39
CA ILE A 117 20.51 3.79 14.54
C ILE A 117 19.21 3.88 15.33
N LEU A 118 19.20 4.59 16.46
CA LEU A 118 18.03 4.75 17.31
C LEU A 118 16.84 5.34 16.53
N VAL A 119 17.07 6.40 15.76
CA VAL A 119 16.00 7.02 14.97
C VAL A 119 15.55 6.16 13.80
N THR A 120 16.45 5.42 13.17
CA THR A 120 16.08 4.46 12.13
C THR A 120 15.17 3.38 12.71
N VAL A 121 15.57 2.76 13.82
CA VAL A 121 14.77 1.73 14.51
C VAL A 121 13.42 2.26 14.97
N PHE A 122 13.39 3.47 15.54
CA PHE A 122 12.14 4.09 15.97
C PHE A 122 11.22 4.40 14.78
N SER A 123 11.77 4.90 13.67
CA SER A 123 11.01 5.19 12.45
C SER A 123 10.42 3.91 11.84
N ASP A 124 11.21 2.84 11.79
CA ASP A 124 10.75 1.53 11.32
C ASP A 124 9.68 0.94 12.26
N PHE A 125 9.82 1.10 13.58
CA PHE A 125 8.80 0.68 14.54
C PHE A 125 7.46 1.40 14.28
N VAL A 126 7.46 2.72 14.19
CA VAL A 126 6.25 3.52 13.91
C VAL A 126 5.64 3.13 12.57
N LYS A 127 6.47 2.94 11.55
CA LYS A 127 6.05 2.53 10.20
C LYS A 127 5.38 1.16 10.19
N ASN A 128 5.97 0.17 10.85
CA ASN A 128 5.40 -1.17 10.94
C ASN A 128 4.10 -1.15 11.75
N PHE A 129 4.08 -0.43 12.88
CA PHE A 129 2.88 -0.28 13.70
C PHE A 129 1.70 0.34 12.92
N ALA A 130 1.94 1.45 12.22
CA ALA A 130 0.94 2.10 11.37
C ALA A 130 0.48 1.17 10.23
N SER A 131 1.40 0.38 9.67
CA SER A 131 1.07 -0.57 8.61
C SER A 131 0.19 -1.71 9.11
N THR A 132 0.44 -2.24 10.30
CA THR A 132 -0.40 -3.27 10.94
C THR A 132 -1.81 -2.74 11.16
N ILE A 133 -1.97 -1.56 11.77
CA ILE A 133 -3.29 -0.92 11.99
C ILE A 133 -4.03 -0.77 10.65
N SER A 134 -3.35 -0.30 9.61
CA SER A 134 -3.94 -0.09 8.29
C SER A 134 -4.46 -1.40 7.68
N VAL A 135 -3.68 -2.48 7.76
CA VAL A 135 -4.07 -3.79 7.22
C VAL A 135 -5.23 -4.38 8.02
N THR A 136 -5.21 -4.27 9.35
CA THR A 136 -6.28 -4.77 10.22
C THR A 136 -7.60 -4.02 9.99
N LEU A 137 -7.58 -2.69 9.86
CA LEU A 137 -8.78 -1.90 9.54
C LEU A 137 -9.38 -2.29 8.20
N ALA A 138 -8.52 -2.45 7.19
CA ALA A 138 -8.92 -2.89 5.88
C ALA A 138 -9.51 -4.30 5.90
N GLN A 139 -8.99 -5.18 6.76
CA GLN A 139 -9.45 -6.57 6.86
C GLN A 139 -10.82 -6.61 7.50
N LEU A 140 -11.01 -5.83 8.56
CA LEU A 140 -12.29 -5.64 9.20
C LEU A 140 -13.32 -5.08 8.22
N LEU A 141 -12.97 -4.05 7.45
CA LEU A 141 -13.86 -3.50 6.42
C LEU A 141 -14.21 -4.52 5.35
N TYR A 142 -13.23 -5.25 4.83
CA TYR A 142 -13.47 -6.27 3.80
C TYR A 142 -14.40 -7.37 4.31
N GLN A 143 -14.16 -7.88 5.52
CA GLN A 143 -14.98 -8.93 6.11
C GLN A 143 -16.40 -8.44 6.43
N THR A 144 -16.55 -7.27 7.05
CA THR A 144 -17.87 -6.73 7.44
C THR A 144 -18.70 -6.34 6.23
N THR A 145 -18.12 -5.61 5.27
CA THR A 145 -18.84 -5.20 4.05
C THR A 145 -19.09 -6.39 3.12
N GLY A 146 -18.14 -7.31 2.98
CA GLY A 146 -18.32 -8.55 2.23
C GLY A 146 -19.45 -9.40 2.80
N GLN A 147 -19.49 -9.59 4.13
CA GLN A 147 -20.59 -10.33 4.77
C GLN A 147 -21.92 -9.64 4.58
N LYS A 148 -21.96 -8.30 4.72
CA LYS A 148 -23.18 -7.52 4.50
C LYS A 148 -23.69 -7.66 3.07
N TYR A 149 -22.84 -7.47 2.07
CA TYR A 149 -23.26 -7.55 0.66
C TYR A 149 -23.67 -8.95 0.24
N ILE A 150 -22.99 -10.00 0.73
CA ILE A 150 -23.39 -11.38 0.47
C ILE A 150 -24.73 -11.70 1.15
N THR A 151 -24.93 -11.27 2.39
CA THR A 151 -26.19 -11.51 3.12
C THR A 151 -27.36 -10.76 2.52
N ASP A 152 -27.16 -9.50 2.11
CA ASP A 152 -28.17 -8.68 1.44
C ASP A 152 -28.53 -9.25 0.06
N MET A 153 -27.54 -9.77 -0.68
CA MET A 153 -27.78 -10.48 -1.93
C MET A 153 -28.58 -11.78 -1.71
N MET A 154 -28.21 -12.60 -0.71
CA MET A 154 -28.95 -13.82 -0.36
C MET A 154 -30.38 -13.52 0.09
N GLY A 155 -30.61 -12.43 0.84
CA GLY A 155 -31.94 -12.02 1.29
C GLY A 155 -32.86 -11.48 0.18
N ASN A 156 -32.28 -11.04 -0.95
CA ASN A 156 -33.04 -10.57 -2.12
C ASN A 156 -33.24 -11.67 -3.18
N LEU A 157 -32.64 -12.85 -3.00
CA LEU A 157 -32.86 -14.00 -3.88
C LEU A 157 -34.14 -14.75 -3.48
N PRO A 158 -34.96 -15.22 -4.43
CA PRO A 158 -36.09 -16.10 -4.13
C PRO A 158 -35.58 -17.36 -3.40
N GLU A 159 -36.18 -17.73 -2.27
CA GLU A 159 -35.78 -18.90 -1.47
C GLU A 159 -35.80 -20.22 -2.26
N ASP A 160 -36.53 -20.26 -3.38
CA ASP A 160 -36.65 -21.43 -4.25
C ASP A 160 -35.64 -21.46 -5.40
N SER A 161 -34.81 -20.43 -5.55
CA SER A 161 -33.73 -20.41 -6.53
C SER A 161 -32.63 -21.41 -6.15
N GLN A 162 -32.12 -22.15 -7.13
CA GLN A 162 -31.01 -23.10 -6.95
C GLN A 162 -29.77 -22.39 -6.36
N ASP A 163 -29.56 -21.14 -6.77
CA ASP A 163 -28.50 -20.25 -6.28
C ASP A 163 -28.61 -19.99 -4.77
N TYR A 164 -29.81 -19.80 -4.20
CA TYR A 164 -29.98 -19.62 -2.75
C TYR A 164 -29.64 -20.89 -1.96
N LYS A 165 -30.04 -22.07 -2.46
CA LYS A 165 -29.78 -23.36 -1.81
C LYS A 165 -28.29 -23.75 -1.86
N ASP A 166 -27.59 -23.37 -2.93
CA ASP A 166 -26.14 -23.59 -3.06
C ASP A 166 -25.31 -22.59 -2.24
N LEU A 167 -25.78 -21.35 -2.10
CA LEU A 167 -25.12 -20.32 -1.28
C LEU A 167 -25.32 -20.53 0.23
N ASN A 168 -26.50 -20.99 0.66
CA ASN A 168 -26.81 -21.24 2.08
C ASN A 168 -26.02 -22.42 2.68
N LYS A 169 -25.37 -23.25 1.86
CA LYS A 169 -24.44 -24.29 2.34
C LYS A 169 -23.18 -23.73 3.02
N TYR A 170 -22.81 -22.48 2.70
CA TYR A 170 -21.59 -21.86 3.20
C TYR A 170 -21.89 -20.51 3.85
N THR A 171 -21.25 -20.23 4.98
CA THR A 171 -21.35 -18.92 5.62
C THR A 171 -20.71 -17.86 4.71
N ALA A 172 -21.28 -16.64 4.67
CA ALA A 172 -20.70 -15.49 3.96
C ALA A 172 -19.19 -15.28 4.27
N ALA A 173 -18.77 -15.58 5.50
CA ALA A 173 -17.36 -15.53 5.92
C ALA A 173 -16.44 -16.53 5.18
N LYS A 174 -16.97 -17.70 4.78
CA LYS A 174 -16.20 -18.73 4.05
C LYS A 174 -15.93 -18.32 2.60
N PHE A 175 -16.86 -17.65 1.93
CA PHE A 175 -16.63 -17.10 0.58
C PHE A 175 -15.55 -16.02 0.56
N ILE A 176 -15.44 -15.25 1.65
CA ILE A 176 -14.44 -14.19 1.81
C ILE A 176 -13.05 -14.79 2.11
N SER A 177 -13.01 -15.91 2.84
CA SER A 177 -11.77 -16.48 3.38
C SER A 177 -11.19 -17.61 2.52
N ASN A 178 -12.00 -18.24 1.67
CA ASN A 178 -11.55 -19.31 0.78
C ASN A 178 -12.06 -19.08 -0.66
N PRO A 179 -11.21 -18.57 -1.56
CA PRO A 179 -11.53 -18.39 -2.97
C PRO A 179 -11.94 -19.69 -3.67
N GLU A 180 -11.46 -20.86 -3.25
CA GLU A 180 -11.80 -22.16 -3.86
C GLU A 180 -13.29 -22.49 -3.75
N ILE A 181 -13.92 -22.11 -2.62
CA ILE A 181 -15.36 -22.31 -2.42
C ILE A 181 -16.18 -21.46 -3.40
N VAL A 182 -15.64 -20.30 -3.80
CA VAL A 182 -16.23 -19.43 -4.84
C VAL A 182 -16.04 -20.04 -6.24
N GLN A 183 -14.98 -20.82 -6.45
CA GLN A 183 -14.72 -21.50 -7.73
C GLN A 183 -15.67 -22.69 -7.97
N ASP A 184 -16.01 -23.42 -6.92
CA ASP A 184 -16.83 -24.65 -6.98
C ASP A 184 -18.33 -24.37 -7.17
N LEU A 185 -18.74 -23.09 -7.13
CA LEU A 185 -20.12 -22.67 -7.34
C LEU A 185 -20.52 -22.69 -8.84
N PRO A 186 -21.81 -22.90 -9.16
CA PRO A 186 -22.34 -22.71 -10.51
C PRO A 186 -22.05 -21.30 -11.04
N ASP A 187 -21.82 -21.16 -12.36
CA ASP A 187 -21.39 -19.89 -12.98
C ASP A 187 -22.30 -18.68 -12.66
N SER A 188 -23.62 -18.92 -12.52
CA SER A 188 -24.61 -17.92 -12.10
C SER A 188 -24.36 -17.38 -10.69
N ALA A 189 -24.25 -18.27 -9.70
CA ALA A 189 -23.98 -17.93 -8.31
C ALA A 189 -22.57 -17.38 -8.11
N LYS A 190 -21.59 -17.88 -8.86
CA LYS A 190 -20.21 -17.42 -8.84
C LYS A 190 -20.09 -15.95 -9.23
N SER A 191 -20.66 -15.54 -10.37
CA SER A 191 -20.63 -14.15 -10.82
C SER A 191 -21.31 -13.20 -9.82
N LEU A 192 -22.43 -13.63 -9.22
CA LEU A 192 -23.10 -12.86 -8.17
C LEU A 192 -22.21 -12.63 -6.95
N VAL A 193 -21.54 -13.67 -6.44
CA VAL A 193 -20.63 -13.55 -5.28
C VAL A 193 -19.40 -12.71 -5.62
N LEU A 194 -18.79 -12.92 -6.78
CA LEU A 194 -17.62 -12.13 -7.22
C LEU A 194 -17.94 -10.65 -7.33
N SER A 195 -19.11 -10.29 -7.87
CA SER A 195 -19.54 -8.89 -7.94
C SER A 195 -19.69 -8.23 -6.56
N GLN A 196 -20.21 -8.97 -5.57
CA GLN A 196 -20.33 -8.43 -4.21
C GLN A 196 -18.97 -8.33 -3.50
N LEU A 197 -18.08 -9.31 -3.70
CA LEU A 197 -16.71 -9.24 -3.19
C LEU A 197 -15.92 -8.11 -3.84
N MET A 198 -16.16 -7.82 -5.12
CA MET A 198 -15.55 -6.70 -5.81
C MET A 198 -16.02 -5.36 -5.24
N LYS A 199 -17.31 -5.21 -4.90
CA LYS A 199 -17.81 -4.03 -4.17
C LYS A 199 -17.17 -3.88 -2.79
N ALA A 200 -17.00 -4.99 -2.06
CA ALA A 200 -16.30 -4.98 -0.78
C ALA A 200 -14.81 -4.55 -0.94
N LEU A 201 -14.12 -5.05 -1.98
CA LEU A 201 -12.76 -4.64 -2.33
C LEU A 201 -12.68 -3.15 -2.70
N LYS A 202 -13.63 -2.63 -3.50
CA LYS A 202 -13.70 -1.20 -3.83
C LYS A 202 -13.83 -0.33 -2.57
N ASN A 203 -14.62 -0.74 -1.57
CA ASN A 203 -14.68 -0.04 -0.27
C ASN A 203 -13.33 -0.01 0.47
N VAL A 204 -12.56 -1.09 0.40
CA VAL A 204 -11.20 -1.11 0.96
C VAL A 204 -10.29 -0.14 0.20
N PHE A 205 -10.39 -0.08 -1.13
CA PHE A 205 -9.61 0.88 -1.91
C PHE A 205 -10.01 2.34 -1.61
N TYR A 206 -11.28 2.63 -1.32
CA TYR A 206 -11.70 3.95 -0.81
C TYR A 206 -11.03 4.30 0.53
N LEU A 207 -10.91 3.35 1.47
CA LEU A 207 -10.14 3.56 2.70
C LEU A 207 -8.67 3.87 2.37
N GLY A 208 -8.07 3.10 1.46
CA GLY A 208 -6.69 3.32 0.99
C GLY A 208 -6.49 4.72 0.40
N LEU A 209 -7.44 5.20 -0.40
CA LEU A 209 -7.43 6.55 -0.95
C LEU A 209 -7.53 7.62 0.15
N GLY A 210 -8.41 7.43 1.13
CA GLY A 210 -8.54 8.34 2.28
C GLY A 210 -7.23 8.46 3.07
N LEU A 211 -6.58 7.31 3.33
CA LEU A 211 -5.25 7.28 3.97
C LEU A 211 -4.17 7.94 3.11
N ALA A 212 -4.22 7.76 1.78
CA ALA A 212 -3.27 8.39 0.86
C ALA A 212 -3.41 9.92 0.83
N ILE A 213 -4.64 10.44 0.89
CA ILE A 213 -4.91 11.89 0.99
C ILE A 213 -4.39 12.43 2.31
N LEU A 214 -4.58 11.70 3.42
CA LEU A 214 -4.01 12.10 4.72
C LEU A 214 -2.47 12.12 4.68
N CYS A 215 -1.83 11.16 4.01
CA CYS A 215 -0.39 11.17 3.76
C CYS A 215 0.05 12.37 2.91
N PHE A 216 -0.73 12.76 1.90
CA PHE A 216 -0.45 13.96 1.12
C PHE A 216 -0.50 15.23 1.98
N ILE A 217 -1.56 15.38 2.79
CA ILE A 217 -1.72 16.52 3.69
C ILE A 217 -0.55 16.59 4.69
N THR A 218 -0.19 15.47 5.31
CA THR A 218 0.95 15.45 6.25
C THR A 218 2.30 15.71 5.56
N SER A 219 2.46 15.31 4.30
CA SER A 219 3.63 15.68 3.49
C SER A 219 3.73 17.19 3.28
N LEU A 220 2.60 17.89 3.11
CA LEU A 220 2.59 19.36 2.99
C LEU A 220 3.07 20.07 4.26
N PHE A 221 2.81 19.49 5.44
CA PHE A 221 3.27 20.02 6.73
C PHE A 221 4.72 19.65 7.07
N THR A 222 5.40 18.88 6.22
CA THR A 222 6.78 18.44 6.50
C THR A 222 7.78 19.59 6.30
N THR A 223 8.64 19.77 7.30
CA THR A 223 9.57 20.90 7.45
C THR A 223 10.58 21.03 6.30
N ASN A 224 10.85 22.28 5.90
CA ASN A 224 11.69 22.69 4.76
C ASN A 224 13.22 22.56 5.00
N LYS A 225 13.68 21.68 5.91
CA LYS A 225 15.11 21.56 6.25
C LYS A 225 15.85 20.89 5.09
N LYS A 226 16.82 21.60 4.52
CA LYS A 226 17.72 21.11 3.45
C LYS A 226 18.81 20.23 4.05
N ILE A 227 19.33 19.29 3.26
CA ILE A 227 20.51 18.51 3.64
C ILE A 227 21.72 19.47 3.68
N PRO A 228 22.44 19.59 4.81
CA PRO A 228 23.63 20.44 4.89
C PRO A 228 24.72 19.97 3.93
N LYS A 229 25.55 20.90 3.43
CA LYS A 229 26.54 20.57 2.39
C LYS A 229 27.66 19.69 2.98
N ASN A 230 28.19 18.74 2.20
CA ASN A 230 29.39 17.96 2.57
C ASN A 230 30.62 18.83 2.90
N VAL A 231 30.63 20.08 2.43
CA VAL A 231 31.65 21.09 2.76
C VAL A 231 31.46 21.66 4.17
N GLU A 232 30.22 21.78 4.65
CA GLU A 232 29.92 22.21 6.03
C GLU A 232 30.19 21.09 7.05
N ILE A 233 29.98 19.83 6.65
CA ILE A 233 30.29 18.67 7.50
C ILE A 233 31.81 18.57 7.73
N LYS A 234 32.62 18.67 6.67
CA LYS A 234 34.09 18.72 6.83
C LYS A 234 34.55 19.91 7.66
N LYS A 235 33.97 21.10 7.44
CA LYS A 235 34.35 22.30 8.20
C LYS A 235 34.03 22.21 9.70
N ASN A 236 32.90 21.60 10.07
CA ASN A 236 32.53 21.43 11.47
C ASN A 236 33.38 20.35 12.16
N ASP A 237 33.68 19.25 11.48
CA ASP A 237 34.58 18.20 12.00
C ASP A 237 36.02 18.75 12.20
N ASP A 238 36.48 19.62 11.29
CA ASP A 238 37.79 20.29 11.37
C ASP A 238 37.82 21.40 12.44
N GLU A 239 36.69 22.07 12.73
CA GLU A 239 36.60 23.11 13.79
C GLU A 239 36.42 22.51 15.20
N GLU A 240 35.74 21.36 15.34
CA GLU A 240 35.64 20.65 16.63
C GLU A 240 36.93 19.90 17.00
N SER A 241 37.67 19.37 16.02
CA SER A 241 38.99 18.77 16.27
C SER A 241 40.03 19.81 16.72
N ASN A 242 40.06 20.99 16.10
CA ASN A 242 40.98 22.08 16.49
C ASN A 242 40.64 22.78 17.81
N LYS A 243 39.44 22.58 18.38
CA LYS A 243 39.07 23.12 19.71
C LYS A 243 39.42 22.17 20.86
N ASN A 244 39.75 20.91 20.54
CA ASN A 244 40.07 19.86 21.51
C ASN A 244 41.57 19.54 21.57
N GLU A 245 42.41 20.30 20.85
CA GLU A 245 43.88 20.37 20.98
C GLU A 245 44.29 21.63 21.74
#